data_AF-A0A2V6JD97-F1
#
_entry.id   AF-A0A2V6JD97-F1
#
_cell.length_a   1.000
_cell.length_b   1.000
_cell.length_c   1.000
_cell.angle_alpha   90.00
_cell.angle_beta   90.00
_cell.angle_gamma   90.00
#
_symmetry.space_group_name_H-M   'P 1'
#
loop_
_entity.id
_entity.type
_entity.pdbx_description
1 polymer ?
#
loop_
_entity_poly.entity_id
_entity_poly.type
_entity_poly.pdbx_seq_one_letter_code
_entity_poly.pdbx_strand_id
1 'polypeptide(L)'
;EKQGRRRVFDILSSCLTADRQDVSYATFARTLGIQETAVKNLLHRLRERYRALLREEVAETVGGENEIDDELRYLCAALSAAE
;
A
#
# COMPACT_ATOMS: atom_id res chain seq x y z
N GLU A 1 15.58 16.10 -0.30
CA GLU A 1 15.14 15.55 1.00
C GLU A 1 14.54 14.14 0.84
N LYS A 2 15.29 13.04 1.08
CA LYS A 2 14.80 11.67 0.81
C LYS A 2 14.89 10.66 1.97
N GLN A 3 15.46 11.00 3.13
CA GLN A 3 15.60 10.02 4.23
C GLN A 3 14.35 9.88 5.13
N GLY A 4 13.66 10.98 5.46
CA GLY A 4 12.48 10.92 6.33
C GLY A 4 11.31 10.14 5.73
N ARG A 5 11.07 10.30 4.42
CA ARG A 5 10.00 9.57 3.70
C ARG A 5 10.29 8.07 3.56
N ARG A 6 11.58 7.67 3.50
CA ARG A 6 11.96 6.26 3.38
C ARG A 6 11.68 5.49 4.67
N ARG A 7 12.03 6.05 5.83
CA ARG A 7 11.71 5.43 7.13
C ARG A 7 10.20 5.26 7.34
N VAL A 8 9.42 6.26 6.95
CA VAL A 8 7.94 6.18 6.99
C VAL A 8 7.43 5.06 6.07
N PHE A 9 8.01 4.95 4.87
CA PHE A 9 7.67 3.87 3.95
C PHE A 9 8.03 2.50 4.51
N ASP A 10 9.26 2.30 5.01
CA ASP A 10 9.71 1.00 5.53
C ASP A 10 8.85 0.52 6.71
N ILE A 11 8.34 1.45 7.52
CA ILE A 11 7.47 1.15 8.65
C ILE A 11 6.05 0.83 8.19
N LEU A 12 5.53 1.53 7.19
CA LEU A 12 4.13 1.41 6.73
C LEU A 12 3.95 0.43 5.57
N SER A 13 5.02 -0.01 4.91
CA SER A 13 4.98 -0.92 3.77
C SER A 13 4.42 -2.29 4.14
N SER A 14 4.70 -2.77 5.36
CA SER A 14 4.12 -3.99 5.92
C SER A 14 2.58 -3.94 6.00
N CYS A 15 2.01 -2.74 6.12
CA CYS A 15 0.55 -2.54 6.14
C CYS A 15 -0.08 -2.41 4.75
N LEU A 16 0.73 -2.42 3.68
CA LEU A 16 0.21 -2.40 2.32
C LEU A 16 -0.28 -3.79 1.90
N THR A 17 0.38 -4.84 2.36
CA THR A 17 0.04 -6.26 2.11
C THR A 17 -0.82 -6.89 3.21
N ALA A 18 -0.68 -6.46 4.46
CA ALA A 18 -1.52 -6.97 5.55
C ALA A 18 -2.99 -6.51 5.44
N ASP A 19 -3.91 -7.41 5.81
CA ASP A 19 -5.34 -7.09 5.87
C ASP A 19 -5.60 -5.91 6.82
N ARG A 20 -6.66 -5.13 6.55
CA ARG A 20 -7.05 -3.93 7.30
C ARG A 20 -7.21 -4.18 8.81
N GLN A 21 -7.37 -5.43 9.24
CA GLN A 21 -7.56 -5.82 10.63
C GLN A 21 -6.27 -5.90 11.45
N ASP A 22 -5.12 -6.17 10.82
CA ASP A 22 -3.83 -6.32 11.53
C ASP A 22 -3.02 -5.01 11.69
N VAL A 23 -3.55 -3.89 11.20
CA VAL A 23 -2.85 -2.59 11.24
C VAL A 23 -3.13 -1.86 12.55
N SER A 24 -2.21 -1.98 13.53
CA SER A 24 -2.26 -1.19 14.76
C SER A 24 -1.76 0.25 14.54
N TYR A 25 -2.68 1.16 14.15
CA TYR A 25 -2.39 2.59 13.96
C TYR A 25 -1.72 3.24 15.18
N ALA A 26 -2.08 2.81 16.39
CA ALA A 26 -1.51 3.28 17.64
C ALA A 26 -0.01 2.95 17.77
N THR A 27 0.40 1.75 17.32
CA THR A 27 1.81 1.34 17.31
C THR A 27 2.60 2.20 16.32
N PHE A 28 2.07 2.41 15.12
CA PHE A 28 2.74 3.25 14.10
C PHE A 28 2.84 4.71 14.51
N ALA A 29 1.80 5.26 15.13
CA ALA A 29 1.80 6.61 15.68
C ALA A 29 2.93 6.80 16.69
N ARG A 30 3.10 5.83 17.59
CA ARG A 30 4.17 5.83 18.60
C ARG A 30 5.56 5.71 17.97
N THR A 31 5.75 4.80 17.02
CA THR A 31 7.04 4.60 16.34
C THR A 31 7.45 5.80 15.49
N LEU A 32 6.49 6.45 14.86
CA LEU A 32 6.72 7.63 14.00
C LEU A 32 6.73 8.95 14.78
N GLY A 33 6.28 8.95 16.04
CA GLY A 33 6.15 10.16 16.86
C GLY A 33 5.08 11.13 16.35
N ILE A 34 4.04 10.63 15.70
CA ILE A 34 2.96 11.42 15.10
C ILE A 34 1.58 10.95 15.59
N GLN A 35 0.55 11.76 15.37
CA GLN A 35 -0.82 11.39 15.72
C GLN A 35 -1.34 10.23 14.86
N GLU A 36 -2.20 9.37 15.42
CA GLU A 36 -2.85 8.28 14.68
C GLU A 36 -3.61 8.77 13.44
N THR A 37 -4.21 9.95 13.52
CA THR A 37 -4.88 10.59 12.37
C THR A 37 -3.91 10.93 11.24
N ALA A 38 -2.68 11.33 11.57
CA ALA A 38 -1.63 11.56 10.60
C ALA A 38 -1.13 10.25 9.97
N VAL A 39 -1.03 9.16 10.75
CA VAL A 39 -0.73 7.82 10.23
C VAL A 39 -1.79 7.37 9.23
N LYS A 40 -3.08 7.53 9.55
CA LYS A 40 -4.18 7.18 8.63
C LYS A 40 -4.08 7.93 7.31
N ASN A 41 -3.81 9.24 7.36
CA ASN A 41 -3.63 10.06 6.17
C ASN A 41 -2.40 9.65 5.34
N LEU A 42 -1.28 9.36 6.00
CA LEU A 42 -0.07 8.89 5.33
C LEU A 42 -0.30 7.53 4.67
N LEU A 43 -0.94 6.60 5.37
CA LEU A 43 -1.26 5.28 4.84
C LEU A 43 -2.25 5.36 3.66
N HIS A 44 -3.25 6.24 3.75
CA HIS A 44 -4.19 6.46 2.65
C HIS A 44 -3.47 6.92 1.38
N ARG A 45 -2.67 7.99 1.49
CA ARG A 45 -1.87 8.52 0.37
C ARG A 45 -0.88 7.49 -0.16
N LEU A 46 -0.28 6.70 0.73
CA LEU A 46 0.67 5.67 0.35
C LEU A 46 -0.03 4.55 -0.44
N ARG A 47 -1.22 4.11 0.00
CA ARG A 47 -2.05 3.13 -0.70
C ARG A 47 -2.52 3.63 -2.06
N GLU A 48 -2.94 4.89 -2.15
CA GLU A 48 -3.32 5.50 -3.43
C GLU A 48 -2.14 5.51 -4.41
N ARG A 49 -0.97 5.97 -3.95
CA ARG A 49 0.24 6.01 -4.78
C ARG A 49 0.72 4.61 -5.17
N TYR A 50 0.69 3.66 -4.23
CA TYR A 50 1.03 2.27 -4.50
C TYR A 50 0.10 1.66 -5.55
N ARG A 51 -1.22 1.86 -5.41
CA ARG A 51 -2.19 1.38 -6.41
C ARG A 51 -2.04 2.06 -7.77
N ALA A 52 -1.71 3.35 -7.79
CA ALA A 52 -1.48 4.07 -9.05
C ALA A 52 -0.27 3.50 -9.79
N LEU A 53 0.85 3.31 -9.08
CA LEU A 53 2.05 2.69 -9.65
C LEU A 53 1.78 1.24 -10.08
N LEU A 54 1.10 0.45 -9.24
CA LEU A 54 0.77 -0.93 -9.59
C LEU A 54 -0.17 -0.99 -10.81
N ARG A 55 -1.12 -0.06 -10.95
CA ARG A 55 -1.94 0.06 -12.16
C ARG A 55 -1.12 0.41 -13.39
N GLU A 56 -0.14 1.29 -13.27
CA GLU A 56 0.76 1.66 -14.37
C GLU A 56 1.56 0.45 -14.84
N GLU A 57 2.20 -0.28 -13.92
CA GLU A 57 2.95 -1.50 -14.25
C GLU A 57 2.05 -2.59 -14.86
N VAL A 58 0.84 -2.78 -14.30
CA VAL A 58 -0.12 -3.75 -14.85
C VAL A 58 -0.63 -3.29 -16.22
N ALA A 59 -0.88 -1.99 -16.43
CA ALA A 59 -1.29 -1.44 -17.72
C ALA A 59 -0.29 -1.73 -18.84
N GLU A 60 1.02 -1.77 -18.53
CA GLU A 60 2.05 -2.16 -19.50
C GLU A 60 2.03 -3.65 -19.85
N THR A 61 1.43 -4.49 -19.00
CA THR A 61 1.37 -5.95 -19.19
C THR A 61 0.07 -6.45 -19.81
N VAL A 62 -1.04 -5.73 -19.62
CA VAL A 62 -2.36 -6.14 -20.12
C VAL A 62 -2.63 -5.64 -21.54
N GLY A 63 -3.53 -6.32 -22.25
CA GLY A 63 -3.88 -5.99 -23.64
C GLY A 63 -4.70 -4.71 -23.79
N GLY A 64 -5.31 -4.22 -22.70
CA GLY A 64 -6.07 -2.98 -22.70
C GLY A 64 -6.49 -2.51 -21.30
N GLU A 65 -6.83 -1.23 -21.18
CA GLU A 65 -7.11 -0.57 -19.90
C GLU A 65 -8.28 -1.21 -19.10
N ASN A 66 -9.20 -1.88 -19.79
CA ASN A 66 -10.34 -2.56 -19.18
C ASN A 66 -9.94 -3.82 -18.39
N GLU A 67 -8.76 -4.39 -18.67
CA GLU A 67 -8.26 -5.60 -18.02
C GLU A 67 -7.48 -5.29 -16.73
N ILE A 68 -7.09 -4.03 -16.51
CA ILE A 68 -6.25 -3.62 -15.38
C ILE A 68 -6.89 -3.96 -14.03
N ASP A 69 -8.17 -3.62 -13.85
CA ASP A 69 -8.86 -3.85 -12.56
C ASP A 69 -9.13 -5.34 -12.30
N ASP A 70 -9.28 -6.15 -13.35
CA ASP A 70 -9.44 -7.60 -13.23
C ASP A 70 -8.09 -8.29 -12.96
N GLU A 71 -7.03 -7.90 -13.66
CA GLU A 71 -5.67 -8.40 -13.43
C GLU A 71 -5.18 -8.03 -12.02
N LEU A 72 -5.43 -6.81 -11.56
CA LEU A 72 -5.13 -6.42 -10.18
C LEU A 72 -5.86 -7.28 -9.15
N ARG A 73 -7.12 -7.61 -9.41
CA ARG A 73 -7.91 -8.45 -8.51
C ARG A 73 -7.36 -9.88 -8.49
N TYR A 74 -7.02 -10.40 -9.65
CA TYR A 74 -6.38 -11.70 -9.81
C TYR A 74 -5.02 -11.76 -9.09
N LEU A 75 -4.17 -10.76 -9.29
CA LEU A 75 -2.86 -10.64 -8.65
C LEU A 75 -2.99 -10.59 -7.12
N CYS A 76 -3.91 -9.77 -6.59
CA CYS A 76 -4.19 -9.72 -5.15
C CYS A 76 -4.64 -11.08 -4.62
N ALA A 77 -5.59 -11.73 -5.31
CA ALA A 77 -6.10 -13.04 -4.90
C ALA A 77 -5.02 -14.13 -4.93
N ALA A 78 -4.16 -14.13 -5.96
CA ALA A 78 -3.06 -15.08 -6.08
C ALA A 78 -2.00 -14.88 -4.98
N LEU A 79 -1.67 -13.62 -4.65
CA LEU A 79 -0.72 -13.31 -3.58
C LEU A 79 -1.26 -13.67 -2.19
N SER A 80 -2.55 -13.44 -1.93
CA SER A 80 -3.19 -13.85 -0.66
C SER A 80 -3.44 -15.35 -0.55
N ALA A 81 -3.57 -16.06 -1.67
CA ALA A 81 -3.69 -17.52 -1.68
C ALA A 81 -2.33 -18.25 -1.59
N ALA A 82 -1.23 -17.52 -1.79
CA ALA A 82 0.13 -18.03 -1.69
C ALA A 82 0.75 -17.88 -0.30
N GLU A 83 0.00 -17.36 0.69
CA GLU A 83 0.36 -17.34 2.12
C GLU A 83 -0.02 -18.65 2.84
#